data_AF-A0A351IVU0-F1
#
_entry.id   AF-A0A351IVU0-F1
#
_cell.length_a   1.000
_cell.length_b   1.000
_cell.length_c   1.000
_cell.angle_alpha   90.00
_cell.angle_beta   90.00
_cell.angle_gamma   90.00
#
_symmetry.space_group_name_H-M   'P 1'
#
loop_
_entity.id
_entity.type
_entity.pdbx_description
1 polymer ?
#
loop_
_entity_poly.entity_id
_entity_poly.type
_entity_poly.pdbx_seq_one_letter_code
_entity_poly.pdbx_strand_id
1 'polypeptide(L)'
;RHSMAGGRFRRRAARAHRVAFERRFPGLAHVPFDYSWGGALSMARNGEPVFGRLADGIHGALVHNGTGLSRGAICGKLIAEMVCGEGSDLLDAMLARGRPNRNLPDPLLGWGVNLYARRLRMRSGREM
;
A
#
# COMPACT_ATOMS: atom_id res chain seq x y z
N ARG A 1 -9.08 19.64 -4.94
CA ARG A 1 -8.11 18.77 -4.20
C ARG A 1 -6.88 18.61 -5.09
N HIS A 2 -5.80 19.36 -4.83
CA HIS A 2 -4.61 19.36 -5.68
C HIS A 2 -3.86 18.03 -5.55
N SER A 3 -3.57 17.37 -6.67
CA SER A 3 -2.64 16.24 -6.69
C SER A 3 -1.26 16.73 -6.24
N MET A 4 -0.83 16.30 -5.05
CA MET A 4 0.49 16.65 -4.48
C MET A 4 1.67 16.02 -5.24
N ALA A 5 1.43 15.19 -6.26
CA ALA A 5 2.45 14.56 -7.06
C ALA A 5 2.87 15.47 -8.24
N GLY A 6 3.33 16.69 -7.95
CA GLY A 6 3.97 17.54 -8.95
C GLY A 6 5.30 16.96 -9.44
N GLY A 7 5.84 17.47 -10.56
CA GLY A 7 7.10 16.96 -11.14
C GLY A 7 8.30 16.97 -10.17
N ARG A 8 8.34 17.89 -9.20
CA ARG A 8 9.40 17.94 -8.17
C ARG A 8 9.38 16.73 -7.24
N PHE A 9 8.19 16.28 -6.82
CA PHE A 9 8.05 15.11 -5.95
C PHE A 9 8.54 13.85 -6.67
N ARG A 10 8.13 13.67 -7.94
CA ARG A 10 8.56 12.52 -8.77
C ARG A 10 10.08 12.47 -8.95
N ARG A 11 10.72 13.61 -9.23
CA ARG A 11 12.19 13.69 -9.34
C ARG A 11 12.90 13.34 -8.04
N ARG A 12 12.38 13.76 -6.88
CA ARG A 12 12.94 13.40 -5.57
C ARG A 12 12.80 11.91 -5.31
N ALA A 13 11.65 11.32 -5.63
CA ALA A 13 11.42 9.88 -5.49
C ALA A 13 12.37 9.08 -6.38
N ALA A 14 12.51 9.46 -7.67
CA ALA A 14 13.43 8.80 -8.59
C ALA A 14 14.89 8.81 -8.11
N ARG A 15 15.36 9.94 -7.54
CA ARG A 15 16.69 10.01 -6.92
C ARG A 15 16.81 9.08 -5.71
N ALA A 16 15.79 9.02 -4.86
CA ALA A 16 15.79 8.09 -3.72
C ALA A 16 15.82 6.63 -4.19
N HIS A 17 15.07 6.27 -5.24
CA HIS A 17 15.12 4.94 -5.84
C HIS A 17 16.52 4.60 -6.35
N ARG A 18 17.18 5.54 -7.03
CA ARG A 18 18.56 5.37 -7.52
C ARG A 18 19.55 5.12 -6.39
N VAL A 19 19.51 5.93 -5.33
CA VAL A 19 20.38 5.76 -4.16
C VAL A 19 20.14 4.41 -3.48
N ALA A 20 18.88 4.04 -3.25
CA ALA A 20 18.56 2.75 -2.63
C ALA A 20 19.02 1.56 -3.50
N PHE A 21 18.84 1.65 -4.82
CA PHE A 21 19.26 0.62 -5.77
C PHE A 21 20.77 0.40 -5.76
N GLU A 22 21.57 1.46 -5.87
CA GLU A 22 23.04 1.36 -5.87
C GLU A 22 23.58 0.79 -4.55
N ARG A 23 22.95 1.14 -3.42
CA ARG A 23 23.34 0.60 -2.12
C ARG A 23 23.00 -0.89 -1.97
N ARG A 24 21.91 -1.35 -2.58
CA ARG A 24 21.50 -2.76 -2.58
C ARG A 24 22.28 -3.59 -3.59
N PHE A 25 22.55 -3.02 -4.76
CA PHE A 25 23.13 -3.71 -5.92
C PHE A 25 24.32 -2.93 -6.51
N PRO A 26 25.44 -2.80 -5.77
CA PRO A 26 26.56 -1.97 -6.20
C PRO A 26 27.16 -2.43 -7.54
N GLY A 27 27.19 -3.74 -7.82
CA GLY A 27 27.65 -4.28 -9.11
C GLY A 27 26.78 -3.90 -10.32
N LEU A 28 25.55 -3.44 -10.08
CA LEU A 28 24.62 -3.02 -11.13
C LEU A 28 24.46 -1.49 -11.21
N ALA A 29 25.31 -0.71 -10.53
CA ALA A 29 25.20 0.75 -10.51
C ALA A 29 25.21 1.40 -11.91
N HIS A 30 25.90 0.78 -12.87
CA HIS A 30 25.98 1.22 -14.26
C HIS A 30 24.68 1.05 -15.06
N VAL A 31 23.69 0.29 -14.55
CA VAL A 31 22.42 0.05 -15.24
C VAL A 31 21.51 1.29 -15.11
N PRO A 32 21.11 1.91 -16.24
CA PRO A 32 20.23 3.07 -16.22
C PRO A 32 18.80 2.70 -15.81
N PHE A 33 18.04 3.67 -15.30
CA PHE A 33 16.59 3.54 -15.16
C PHE A 33 15.90 4.27 -16.31
N ASP A 34 15.24 3.53 -17.17
CA ASP A 34 14.39 4.11 -18.23
C ASP A 34 13.16 4.79 -17.63
N TYR A 35 12.63 4.23 -16.53
CA TYR A 35 11.43 4.72 -15.88
C TYR A 35 11.53 4.68 -14.36
N SER A 36 10.88 5.65 -13.71
CA SER A 36 10.64 5.63 -12.27
C SER A 36 9.28 6.24 -11.99
N TRP A 37 8.44 5.52 -11.26
CA TRP A 37 7.11 5.96 -10.86
C TRP A 37 6.90 5.79 -9.36
N GLY A 38 5.87 6.42 -8.85
CA GLY A 38 5.46 6.35 -7.46
C GLY A 38 4.12 7.05 -7.29
N GLY A 39 3.45 6.78 -6.19
CA GLY A 39 2.11 7.30 -5.95
C GLY A 39 1.69 7.16 -4.50
N ALA A 40 0.47 7.63 -4.22
CA ALA A 40 -0.16 7.40 -2.94
C ALA A 40 -0.54 5.93 -2.82
N LEU A 41 -0.26 5.36 -1.64
CA LEU A 41 -0.71 4.03 -1.25
C LEU A 41 -1.67 4.18 -0.08
N SER A 42 -2.81 3.50 -0.14
CA SER A 42 -3.70 3.38 1.02
C SER A 42 -3.16 2.35 2.00
N MET A 43 -2.98 2.75 3.25
CA MET A 43 -2.56 1.88 4.33
C MET A 43 -3.47 2.04 5.55
N ALA A 44 -3.82 0.92 6.19
CA ALA A 44 -4.44 0.88 7.50
C ALA A 44 -3.36 0.73 8.58
N ARG A 45 -3.48 1.46 9.69
CA ARG A 45 -2.50 1.41 10.79
C ARG A 45 -2.45 0.05 11.48
N ASN A 46 -3.57 -0.68 11.55
CA ASN A 46 -3.63 -2.06 12.05
C ASN A 46 -3.38 -3.11 10.95
N GLY A 47 -3.09 -2.72 9.71
CA GLY A 47 -2.86 -3.66 8.61
C GLY A 47 -4.10 -4.41 8.11
N GLU A 48 -5.28 -4.09 8.64
CA GLU A 48 -6.54 -4.69 8.21
C GLU A 48 -7.00 -4.15 6.84
N PRO A 49 -7.57 -5.01 5.97
CA PRO A 49 -8.15 -4.57 4.71
C PRO A 49 -9.56 -4.02 4.91
N VAL A 50 -10.16 -3.47 3.86
CA VAL A 50 -11.61 -3.36 3.74
C VAL A 50 -12.05 -4.40 2.72
N PHE A 51 -12.85 -5.37 3.13
CA PHE A 51 -13.32 -6.43 2.26
C PHE A 51 -14.78 -6.80 2.58
N GLY A 52 -15.56 -7.17 1.56
CA GLY A 52 -16.95 -7.64 1.71
C GLY A 52 -18.00 -6.63 1.21
N ARG A 53 -19.25 -6.85 1.61
CA ARG A 53 -20.39 -5.96 1.29
C ARG A 53 -20.27 -4.65 2.06
N LEU A 54 -20.28 -3.54 1.35
CA LEU A 54 -20.22 -2.18 1.90
C LEU A 54 -21.61 -1.56 2.04
N ALA A 55 -22.50 -1.88 1.11
CA ALA A 55 -23.91 -1.49 1.09
C ALA A 55 -24.67 -2.45 0.15
N ASP A 56 -25.98 -2.25 -0.01
CA ASP A 56 -26.79 -3.06 -0.90
C ASP A 56 -26.31 -2.95 -2.35
N GLY A 57 -25.96 -4.11 -2.93
CA GLY A 57 -25.37 -4.18 -4.28
C GLY A 57 -23.92 -3.65 -4.38
N ILE A 58 -23.32 -3.19 -3.29
CA ILE A 58 -21.97 -2.59 -3.30
C ILE A 58 -21.00 -3.48 -2.53
N HIS A 59 -20.02 -4.02 -3.22
CA HIS A 59 -18.92 -4.80 -2.66
C HIS A 59 -17.60 -4.05 -2.79
N GLY A 60 -16.70 -4.24 -1.84
CA GLY A 60 -15.42 -3.53 -1.81
C GLY A 60 -14.26 -4.44 -1.47
N ALA A 61 -13.14 -4.20 -2.14
CA ALA A 61 -11.82 -4.71 -1.81
C ALA A 61 -10.85 -3.53 -1.84
N LEU A 62 -10.50 -3.00 -0.68
CA LEU A 62 -9.70 -1.78 -0.54
C LEU A 62 -8.62 -1.97 0.53
N VAL A 63 -7.66 -1.05 0.56
CA VAL A 63 -6.63 -0.96 1.60
C VAL A 63 -5.80 -2.25 1.69
N HIS A 64 -5.17 -2.61 0.57
CA HIS A 64 -4.32 -3.80 0.49
C HIS A 64 -2.89 -3.61 1.03
N ASN A 65 -2.61 -2.48 1.70
CA ASN A 65 -1.35 -2.22 2.41
C ASN A 65 -0.08 -2.53 1.60
N GLY A 66 -0.07 -2.21 0.30
CA GLY A 66 1.08 -2.42 -0.58
C GLY A 66 1.08 -3.76 -1.33
N THR A 67 0.11 -4.65 -1.08
CA THR A 67 -0.03 -5.96 -1.74
C THR A 67 -1.13 -5.97 -2.81
N GLY A 68 -1.42 -4.81 -3.42
CA GLY A 68 -2.59 -4.64 -4.29
C GLY A 68 -2.61 -5.54 -5.52
N LEU A 69 -1.46 -5.89 -6.09
CA LEU A 69 -1.41 -6.77 -7.26
C LEU A 69 -1.85 -8.20 -6.91
N SER A 70 -1.21 -8.83 -5.92
CA SER A 70 -1.53 -10.20 -5.53
C SER A 70 -2.87 -10.27 -4.79
N ARG A 71 -3.07 -9.42 -3.77
CA ARG A 71 -4.29 -9.41 -2.96
C ARG A 71 -5.49 -8.93 -3.76
N GLY A 72 -5.32 -7.97 -4.67
CA GLY A 72 -6.42 -7.45 -5.48
C GLY A 72 -7.00 -8.51 -6.42
N ALA A 73 -6.15 -9.30 -7.08
CA ALA A 73 -6.59 -10.40 -7.93
C ALA A 73 -7.40 -11.44 -7.15
N ILE A 74 -6.88 -11.86 -5.99
CA ILE A 74 -7.57 -12.79 -5.08
C ILE A 74 -8.90 -12.19 -4.62
N CYS A 75 -8.90 -10.95 -4.13
CA CYS A 75 -10.12 -10.30 -3.65
C CYS A 75 -11.18 -10.13 -4.75
N GLY A 76 -10.77 -9.92 -6.00
CA GLY A 76 -11.69 -9.87 -7.13
C GLY A 76 -12.42 -11.20 -7.33
N LYS A 77 -11.69 -12.32 -7.28
CA LYS A 77 -12.28 -13.67 -7.31
C LYS A 77 -13.24 -13.88 -6.12
N LEU A 78 -12.81 -13.55 -4.91
CA LEU A 78 -13.61 -13.74 -3.69
C LEU A 78 -14.89 -12.87 -3.69
N ILE A 79 -14.84 -11.66 -4.26
CA ILE A 79 -16.05 -10.86 -4.48
C ILE A 79 -16.99 -11.55 -5.48
N ALA A 80 -16.46 -12.13 -6.56
CA ALA A 80 -17.28 -12.87 -7.51
C ALA A 80 -17.94 -14.09 -6.85
N GLU A 81 -17.20 -14.86 -6.04
CA GLU A 81 -17.75 -15.96 -5.24
C GLU A 81 -18.92 -15.48 -4.37
N MET A 82 -18.71 -14.43 -3.58
CA MET A 82 -19.74 -13.85 -2.73
C MET A 82 -20.98 -13.35 -3.49
N VAL A 83 -20.81 -12.75 -4.68
CA VAL A 83 -21.92 -12.27 -5.51
C VAL A 83 -22.71 -13.43 -6.13
N CYS A 84 -22.03 -14.52 -6.49
CA CYS A 84 -22.67 -15.73 -7.02
C CYS A 84 -23.32 -16.60 -5.93
N GLY A 85 -23.15 -16.27 -4.64
CA GLY A 85 -23.63 -17.10 -3.53
C GLY A 85 -22.75 -18.33 -3.27
N GLU A 86 -21.52 -18.33 -3.79
CA GLU A 86 -20.52 -19.38 -3.59
C GLU A 86 -19.70 -19.11 -2.32
N GLY A 87 -19.09 -20.16 -1.77
CA GLY A 87 -18.26 -20.11 -0.56
C GLY A 87 -16.91 -20.79 -0.73
N SER A 88 -15.90 -20.31 -0.01
CA SER A 88 -14.59 -20.95 0.09
C SER A 88 -13.91 -20.65 1.42
N ASP A 89 -13.02 -21.53 1.89
CA ASP A 89 -12.25 -21.31 3.13
C ASP A 89 -11.48 -19.98 3.09
N LEU A 90 -11.02 -19.58 1.90
CA LEU A 90 -10.31 -18.32 1.71
C LEU A 90 -11.26 -17.12 1.77
N LEU A 91 -12.48 -17.23 1.25
CA LEU A 91 -13.51 -16.22 1.41
C LEU A 91 -13.83 -16.02 2.88
N ASP A 92 -14.05 -17.12 3.63
CA ASP A 92 -14.34 -17.09 5.05
C ASP A 92 -13.19 -16.48 5.85
N ALA A 93 -11.95 -16.88 5.57
CA ALA A 93 -10.77 -16.31 6.19
C ALA A 93 -10.63 -14.81 5.91
N MET A 94 -10.97 -14.36 4.69
CA MET A 94 -10.92 -12.95 4.32
C MET A 94 -12.06 -12.13 4.96
N LEU A 95 -13.26 -12.70 5.08
CA LEU A 95 -14.40 -12.09 5.77
C LEU A 95 -14.19 -12.02 7.29
N ALA A 96 -13.47 -12.99 7.86
CA ALA A 96 -13.07 -13.01 9.26
C ALA A 96 -11.99 -11.96 9.62
N ARG A 97 -11.39 -11.29 8.61
CA ARG A 97 -10.46 -10.18 8.87
C ARG A 97 -11.18 -9.01 9.53
N GLY A 98 -10.41 -8.24 10.30
CA GLY A 98 -10.92 -7.05 10.95
C GLY A 98 -11.15 -5.92 9.95
N ARG A 99 -11.62 -4.78 10.47
CA ARG A 99 -11.70 -3.52 9.71
C ARG A 99 -10.54 -2.58 10.07
N PRO A 100 -10.19 -1.63 9.21
CA PRO A 100 -9.20 -0.62 9.54
C PRO A 100 -9.61 0.15 10.80
N ASN A 101 -8.66 0.38 11.68
CA ASN A 101 -8.89 1.24 12.84
C ASN A 101 -9.11 2.71 12.39
N ARG A 102 -9.89 3.46 13.16
CA ARG A 102 -10.05 4.90 12.91
C ARG A 102 -8.71 5.60 13.07
N ASN A 103 -8.44 6.55 12.18
CA ASN A 103 -7.28 7.42 12.31
C ASN A 103 -7.48 8.41 13.46
N LEU A 104 -6.37 8.80 14.09
CA LEU A 104 -6.35 9.96 14.98
C LEU A 104 -6.62 11.23 14.17
N PRO A 105 -7.17 12.30 14.78
CA PRO A 105 -7.29 13.57 14.12
C PRO A 105 -5.91 14.21 13.87
N ASP A 106 -5.83 15.10 12.89
CA ASP A 106 -4.66 15.96 12.72
C ASP A 106 -4.55 16.95 13.89
N PRO A 107 -3.31 17.31 14.32
CA PRO A 107 -2.02 17.01 13.68
C PRO A 107 -1.37 15.68 14.12
N LEU A 108 -1.94 14.96 15.09
CA LEU A 108 -1.33 13.76 15.69
C LEU A 108 -1.09 12.66 14.66
N LEU A 109 -2.03 12.47 13.72
CA LEU A 109 -1.87 11.52 12.61
C LEU A 109 -0.64 11.84 11.77
N GLY A 110 -0.51 13.09 11.31
CA GLY A 110 0.61 13.54 10.50
C GLY A 110 1.97 13.34 11.20
N TRP A 111 2.06 13.68 12.48
CA TRP A 111 3.28 13.44 13.27
C TRP A 111 3.58 11.95 13.41
N GLY A 112 2.57 11.13 13.71
CA GLY A 112 2.71 9.68 13.82
C GLY A 112 3.21 9.03 12.52
N VAL A 113 2.65 9.43 11.37
CA VAL A 113 3.08 8.94 10.04
C VAL A 113 4.54 9.31 9.78
N ASN A 114 4.94 10.56 10.06
CA ASN A 114 6.32 11.01 9.85
C ASN A 114 7.31 10.28 10.76
N LEU A 115 6.96 10.09 12.05
CA LEU A 115 7.79 9.35 12.99
C LEU A 115 7.93 7.88 12.57
N TYR A 116 6.83 7.24 12.18
CA TYR A 116 6.83 5.87 11.70
C TYR A 116 7.68 5.71 10.43
N ALA A 117 7.54 6.61 9.46
CA ALA A 117 8.35 6.61 8.24
C ALA A 117 9.84 6.80 8.54
N ARG A 118 10.19 7.68 9.48
CA ARG A 118 11.58 7.86 9.94
C ARG A 118 12.11 6.60 10.61
N ARG A 119 11.32 5.96 11.48
CA ARG A 119 11.69 4.69 12.14
C ARG A 119 11.95 3.58 11.12
N LEU A 120 11.11 3.46 10.08
CA LEU A 120 11.31 2.48 9.01
C LEU A 120 12.62 2.73 8.27
N ARG A 121 12.93 3.98 7.89
CA ARG A 121 14.21 4.33 7.26
C ARG A 121 15.42 3.95 8.12
N MET A 122 15.36 4.22 9.42
CA MET A 122 16.43 3.85 10.35
C MET A 122 16.59 2.33 10.45
N ARG A 123 15.49 1.57 10.50
CA ARG A 123 15.54 0.10 10.53
C ARG A 123 16.07 -0.53 9.24
N SER A 124 15.80 0.08 8.09
CA SER A 124 16.33 -0.37 6.80
C SER A 124 17.83 -0.08 6.62
N GLY A 125 18.48 0.59 7.58
CA GLY A 125 19.91 0.81 7.59
C GLY A 125 20.40 1.52 6.32
N ARG A 126 21.44 0.97 5.69
CA ARG A 126 22.01 1.53 4.45
C ARG A 126 21.18 1.19 3.21
N GLU A 127 20.14 0.35 3.30
CA GLU A 127 19.38 -0.10 2.12
C GLU A 127 18.40 0.93 1.55
N MET A 128 18.16 2.05 2.25
CA MET A 128 17.34 3.20 1.78
C MET A 128 18.19 4.45 1.58
#